data_AF-A0AA51RDP3-F1
#
_entry.id   AF-A0AA51RDP3-F1
#
_cell.length_a   1.000
_cell.length_b   1.000
_cell.length_c   1.000
_cell.angle_alpha   90.00
_cell.angle_beta   90.00
_cell.angle_gamma   90.00
#
_symmetry.space_group_name_H-M   'P 1'
#
loop_
_entity.id
_entity.type
_entity.pdbx_description
1 polymer ?
#
loop_
_entity_poly.entity_id
_entity_poly.type
_entity_poly.pdbx_seq_one_letter_code
_entity_poly.pdbx_strand_id
1 'polypeptide(L)'
;MIKYWPSQQSIKLNNAIVELFLVTEKKFAYNLINNTKYYLYIDILDNKNKCILFKIILSEFKNLVLNLIEINVSQKQLNYLNNKIFIIFIQTTLMKFKLNTRYQKKNNKITIEFNNYFLVKELITYLIFGSAKININTFSFDPIYTPYKHVQILFENFIIQSANLIIKNIMGKLGNSASIYTFLKEENKFNQLYTSNRSIILFLNNLKVQETINLYIYRIKSLYNEREQVWLISSRGIIAKYIPISNIEGLKTLNEVQAIFLFWLEIKDLMIPKLERVIIQIGKYIIYFIVNFLSNLILLLIRVVIFYLSK
;
A
#
# COMPACT_ATOMS: atom_id res chain seq x y z
N MET A 1 4.68 -3.50 -26.67
CA MET A 1 5.22 -4.82 -26.29
C MET A 1 5.48 -4.83 -24.79
N ILE A 2 5.05 -5.86 -24.06
CA ILE A 2 5.27 -5.95 -22.60
C ILE A 2 6.74 -6.35 -22.37
N LYS A 3 7.47 -5.54 -21.58
CA LYS A 3 8.84 -5.87 -21.15
C LYS A 3 8.78 -6.76 -19.92
N TYR A 4 9.39 -7.93 -19.99
CA TYR A 4 9.46 -8.89 -18.88
C TYR A 4 10.73 -8.70 -18.06
N TRP A 5 10.65 -9.08 -16.78
CA TRP A 5 11.79 -9.13 -15.88
C TRP A 5 12.66 -10.36 -16.23
N PRO A 6 14.00 -10.26 -16.18
CA PRO A 6 14.86 -11.40 -16.45
C PRO A 6 14.64 -12.57 -15.47
N SER A 7 14.56 -13.78 -16.01
CA SER A 7 14.20 -14.98 -15.25
C SER A 7 15.34 -15.54 -14.41
N GLN A 8 16.59 -15.29 -14.81
CA GLN A 8 17.79 -15.85 -14.20
C GLN A 8 18.90 -14.80 -14.06
N GLN A 9 19.86 -15.10 -13.17
CA GLN A 9 21.10 -14.36 -13.01
C GLN A 9 21.82 -14.24 -14.36
N SER A 10 21.97 -13.01 -14.83
CA SER A 10 22.55 -12.70 -16.12
C SER A 10 22.90 -11.22 -16.22
N ILE A 11 23.68 -10.85 -17.23
CA ILE A 11 23.95 -9.43 -17.56
C ILE A 11 22.62 -8.69 -17.82
N LYS A 12 21.61 -9.36 -18.39
CA LYS A 12 20.28 -8.80 -18.60
C LYS A 12 19.61 -8.43 -17.27
N LEU A 13 19.72 -9.28 -16.25
CA LEU A 13 19.22 -9.00 -14.90
C LEU A 13 19.91 -7.77 -14.31
N ASN A 14 21.24 -7.71 -14.36
CA ASN A 14 22.00 -6.57 -13.85
C ASN A 14 21.59 -5.26 -14.52
N ASN A 15 21.44 -5.25 -15.85
CA ASN A 15 20.99 -4.08 -16.58
C ASN A 15 19.55 -3.66 -16.20
N ALA A 16 18.64 -4.63 -16.02
CA ALA A 16 17.27 -4.35 -15.59
C ALA A 16 17.22 -3.76 -14.16
N ILE A 17 18.12 -4.20 -13.27
CA ILE A 17 18.25 -3.64 -11.91
C ILE A 17 18.76 -2.20 -11.98
N VAL A 18 19.81 -1.94 -12.75
CA VAL A 18 20.34 -0.58 -12.90
C VAL A 18 19.25 0.36 -13.44
N GLU A 19 18.52 -0.07 -14.47
CA GLU A 19 17.38 0.68 -15.02
C GLU A 19 16.29 0.92 -13.97
N LEU A 20 15.95 -0.09 -13.15
CA LEU A 20 14.96 0.01 -12.10
C LEU A 20 15.33 1.07 -11.06
N PHE A 21 16.59 1.06 -10.59
CA PHE A 21 17.09 2.05 -9.63
C PHE A 21 17.09 3.46 -10.23
N LEU A 22 17.61 3.64 -11.45
CA LEU A 22 17.66 4.95 -12.12
C LEU A 22 16.27 5.53 -12.40
N VAL A 23 15.34 4.71 -12.89
CA VAL A 23 13.96 5.14 -13.16
C VAL A 23 13.28 5.56 -11.86
N THR A 24 13.47 4.80 -10.79
CA THR A 24 12.85 5.09 -9.49
C THR A 24 13.46 6.34 -8.85
N GLU A 25 14.77 6.51 -8.93
CA GLU A 25 15.45 7.70 -8.41
C GLU A 25 14.96 8.99 -9.09
N LYS A 26 14.77 8.97 -10.41
CA LYS A 26 14.20 10.10 -11.16
C LYS A 26 12.83 10.51 -10.63
N LYS A 27 12.01 9.56 -10.18
CA LYS A 27 10.68 9.85 -9.63
C LYS A 27 10.73 10.59 -8.29
N PHE A 28 11.85 10.59 -7.57
CA PHE A 28 11.97 11.33 -6.31
C PHE A 28 11.97 12.85 -6.50
N ALA A 29 12.20 13.33 -7.73
CA ALA A 29 12.06 14.74 -8.08
C ALA A 29 10.60 15.18 -8.23
N TYR A 30 9.64 14.24 -8.27
CA TYR A 30 8.22 14.58 -8.33
C TYR A 30 7.72 15.15 -7.01
N ASN A 31 6.47 15.60 -7.03
CA ASN A 31 5.74 15.91 -5.82
C ASN A 31 5.44 14.61 -5.03
N LEU A 32 5.91 14.50 -3.78
CA LEU A 32 5.70 13.34 -2.89
C LEU A 32 4.59 13.61 -1.85
N ILE A 33 3.68 14.53 -2.15
CA ILE A 33 2.41 14.66 -1.41
C ILE A 33 1.66 13.34 -1.48
N ASN A 34 1.07 12.95 -0.36
CA ASN A 34 0.26 11.75 -0.28
C ASN A 34 -1.15 12.03 -0.79
N ASN A 35 -1.50 11.42 -1.93
CA ASN A 35 -2.83 11.49 -2.54
C ASN A 35 -3.64 10.22 -2.29
N THR A 36 -3.18 9.37 -1.36
CA THR A 36 -3.95 8.21 -0.93
C THR A 36 -5.01 8.63 0.07
N LYS A 37 -5.98 7.74 0.31
CA LYS A 37 -7.01 7.92 1.34
C LYS A 37 -6.50 7.61 2.76
N TYR A 38 -5.22 7.26 2.90
CA TYR A 38 -4.63 6.76 4.13
C TYR A 38 -3.53 7.70 4.60
N TYR A 39 -3.46 7.93 5.91
CA TYR A 39 -2.33 8.63 6.52
C TYR A 39 -1.09 7.73 6.51
N LEU A 40 0.05 8.31 6.14
CA LEU A 40 1.37 7.70 6.27
C LEU A 40 2.18 8.51 7.27
N TYR A 41 2.96 7.85 8.13
CA TYR A 41 3.89 8.49 9.06
C TYR A 41 4.82 9.49 8.34
N ILE A 42 5.24 9.19 7.11
CA ILE A 42 6.06 10.09 6.29
C ILE A 42 5.35 11.41 5.94
N ASP A 43 4.02 11.52 6.07
CA ASP A 43 3.28 12.74 5.74
C ASP A 43 3.60 13.92 6.65
N ILE A 44 4.10 13.64 7.85
CA ILE A 44 4.56 14.69 8.75
C ILE A 44 5.71 15.50 8.15
N LEU A 45 6.48 14.87 7.25
CA LEU A 45 7.62 15.47 6.58
C LEU A 45 7.18 16.28 5.37
N ASP A 46 7.88 17.38 5.12
CA ASP A 46 7.76 18.10 3.85
C ASP A 46 8.32 17.29 2.66
N ASN A 47 8.09 17.79 1.44
CA ASN A 47 8.51 17.10 0.22
C ASN A 47 10.05 16.94 0.14
N LYS A 48 10.79 17.95 0.61
CA LYS A 48 12.26 17.95 0.58
C LYS A 48 12.84 16.84 1.47
N ASN A 49 12.34 16.71 2.69
CA ASN A 49 12.80 15.70 3.64
C ASN A 49 12.33 14.30 3.28
N LYS A 50 11.14 14.15 2.67
CA LYS A 50 10.72 12.89 2.03
C LYS A 50 11.72 12.46 0.95
N CYS A 51 12.13 13.38 0.07
CA CYS A 51 13.11 13.11 -0.99
C CYS A 51 14.48 12.68 -0.42
N ILE A 52 14.99 13.38 0.61
CA ILE A 52 16.24 13.02 1.29
C ILE A 52 16.15 11.61 1.88
N LEU A 53 15.05 11.30 2.58
CA LEU A 53 14.84 9.98 3.17
C LEU A 53 14.78 8.88 2.10
N PHE A 54 14.06 9.10 1.00
CA PHE A 54 13.97 8.14 -0.10
C PHE A 54 15.33 7.89 -0.76
N LYS A 55 16.16 8.92 -0.94
CA LYS A 55 17.53 8.78 -1.44
C LYS A 55 18.43 7.95 -0.51
N ILE A 56 18.32 8.16 0.80
CA ILE A 56 19.08 7.37 1.79
C ILE A 56 18.64 5.89 1.73
N ILE A 57 17.33 5.63 1.69
CA ILE A 57 16.78 4.27 1.57
C ILE A 57 17.27 3.60 0.29
N LEU A 58 17.23 4.31 -0.84
CA LEU A 58 17.68 3.79 -2.13
C LEU A 58 19.18 3.45 -2.10
N SER A 59 20.01 4.35 -1.55
CA SER A 59 21.46 4.14 -1.44
C SER A 59 21.79 2.94 -0.54
N GLU A 60 21.11 2.81 0.59
CA GLU A 60 21.36 1.70 1.51
C GLU A 60 20.85 0.37 0.96
N PHE A 61 19.75 0.41 0.22
CA PHE A 61 19.22 -0.79 -0.38
C PHE A 61 20.12 -1.28 -1.51
N LYS A 62 20.72 -0.35 -2.28
CA LYS A 62 21.78 -0.69 -3.24
C LYS A 62 22.95 -1.42 -2.57
N ASN A 63 23.46 -0.87 -1.46
CA ASN A 63 24.54 -1.50 -0.70
C ASN A 63 24.14 -2.88 -0.18
N LEU A 64 22.93 -3.03 0.34
CA LEU A 64 22.40 -4.31 0.80
C LEU A 64 22.36 -5.34 -0.32
N VAL A 65 21.84 -4.97 -1.50
CA VAL A 65 21.78 -5.88 -2.65
C VAL A 65 23.19 -6.31 -3.08
N LEU A 66 24.13 -5.37 -3.17
CA LEU A 66 25.53 -5.66 -3.51
C LEU A 66 26.18 -6.61 -2.50
N ASN A 67 26.01 -6.35 -1.20
CA ASN A 67 26.56 -7.20 -0.14
C ASN A 67 25.98 -8.62 -0.18
N LEU A 68 24.67 -8.77 -0.45
CA LEU A 68 24.04 -10.09 -0.57
C LEU A 68 24.55 -10.86 -1.79
N ILE A 69 24.85 -10.16 -2.89
CA ILE A 69 25.47 -10.75 -4.08
C ILE A 69 26.91 -11.18 -3.77
N GLU A 70 27.71 -10.31 -3.12
CA GLU A 70 29.10 -10.60 -2.76
C GLU A 70 29.24 -11.80 -1.84
N ILE A 71 28.33 -11.94 -0.86
CA ILE A 71 28.28 -13.08 0.06
C ILE A 71 27.77 -14.36 -0.62
N ASN A 72 27.30 -14.29 -1.88
CA ASN A 72 26.69 -15.40 -2.62
C ASN A 72 25.57 -16.09 -1.84
N VAL A 73 24.64 -15.30 -1.31
CA VAL A 73 23.51 -15.80 -0.52
C VAL A 73 22.68 -16.77 -1.36
N SER A 74 22.37 -17.95 -0.80
CA SER A 74 21.46 -18.92 -1.41
C SER A 74 19.99 -18.59 -1.13
N GLN A 75 19.06 -19.07 -1.97
CA GLN A 75 17.61 -18.88 -1.75
C GLN A 75 17.15 -19.41 -0.37
N LYS A 76 17.70 -20.55 0.07
CA LYS A 76 17.35 -21.13 1.38
C LYS A 76 17.80 -20.23 2.53
N GLN A 77 19.02 -19.68 2.44
CA GLN A 77 19.52 -18.72 3.42
C GLN A 77 18.71 -17.42 3.42
N LEU A 78 18.31 -16.92 2.24
CA LEU A 78 17.45 -15.75 2.14
C LEU A 78 16.10 -15.98 2.84
N ASN A 79 15.48 -17.14 2.63
CA ASN A 79 14.21 -17.48 3.28
C ASN A 79 14.33 -17.50 4.82
N TYR A 80 15.45 -18.01 5.35
CA TYR A 80 15.69 -18.07 6.79
C TYR A 80 16.06 -16.71 7.39
N LEU A 81 16.86 -15.90 6.68
CA LEU A 81 17.43 -14.64 7.18
C LEU A 81 16.63 -13.39 6.81
N ASN A 82 15.60 -13.50 5.97
CA ASN A 82 14.84 -12.35 5.43
C ASN A 82 14.50 -11.29 6.50
N ASN A 83 13.93 -11.70 7.62
CA ASN A 83 13.53 -10.77 8.68
C ASN A 83 14.75 -10.06 9.29
N LYS A 84 15.86 -10.79 9.50
CA LYS A 84 17.10 -10.22 10.04
C LYS A 84 17.77 -9.26 9.05
N ILE A 85 17.78 -9.60 7.76
CA ILE A 85 18.28 -8.73 6.68
C ILE A 85 17.51 -7.41 6.68
N PHE A 86 16.18 -7.48 6.74
CA PHE A 86 15.34 -6.29 6.74
C PHE A 86 15.47 -5.47 8.05
N ILE A 87 15.62 -6.12 9.21
CA ILE A 87 15.97 -5.43 10.48
C ILE A 87 17.23 -4.61 10.30
N ILE A 88 18.31 -5.24 9.86
CA ILE A 88 19.62 -4.60 9.71
C ILE A 88 19.50 -3.43 8.73
N PHE A 89 18.78 -3.61 7.63
CA PHE A 89 18.50 -2.55 6.66
C PHE A 89 17.78 -1.34 7.29
N ILE A 90 16.71 -1.56 8.04
CA ILE A 90 15.96 -0.48 8.67
C ILE A 90 16.79 0.21 9.76
N GLN A 91 17.60 -0.54 10.52
CA GLN A 91 18.46 0.03 11.53
C GLN A 91 19.56 0.91 10.91
N THR A 92 20.22 0.43 9.86
CA THR A 92 21.29 1.17 9.15
C THR A 92 20.75 2.43 8.47
N THR A 93 19.64 2.33 7.74
CA THR A 93 18.96 3.50 7.13
C THR A 93 18.53 4.52 8.17
N LEU A 94 17.96 4.09 9.30
CA LEU A 94 17.56 4.97 10.40
C LEU A 94 18.77 5.68 11.01
N MET A 95 19.90 4.99 11.19
CA MET A 95 21.14 5.62 11.66
C MET A 95 21.64 6.69 10.68
N LYS A 96 21.71 6.38 9.38
CA LYS A 96 22.12 7.36 8.37
C LYS A 96 21.18 8.56 8.29
N PHE A 97 19.88 8.33 8.37
CA PHE A 97 18.91 9.41 8.42
C PHE A 97 19.11 10.28 9.65
N LYS A 98 19.33 9.69 10.83
CA LYS A 98 19.64 10.42 12.07
C LYS A 98 20.93 11.23 12.01
N LEU A 99 21.99 10.72 11.38
CA LEU A 99 23.24 11.47 11.20
C LEU A 99 23.03 12.75 10.38
N ASN A 100 22.04 12.74 9.48
CA ASN A 100 21.61 13.93 8.74
C ASN A 100 20.68 14.84 9.56
N THR A 101 20.54 14.61 10.87
CA THR A 101 19.74 15.42 11.79
C THR A 101 20.58 15.80 13.02
N ARG A 102 20.31 16.93 13.67
CA ARG A 102 20.98 17.31 14.93
C ARG A 102 20.51 16.45 16.12
N TYR A 103 19.61 15.50 15.91
CA TYR A 103 19.04 14.66 16.96
C TYR A 103 19.95 13.48 17.31
N GLN A 104 20.81 13.67 18.31
CA GLN A 104 21.67 12.62 18.88
C GLN A 104 21.14 12.10 20.22
N LYS A 105 20.03 11.35 20.24
CA LYS A 105 19.63 10.59 21.44
C LYS A 105 20.23 9.18 21.42
N LYS A 106 20.95 8.82 22.49
CA LYS A 106 21.94 7.72 22.59
C LYS A 106 21.39 6.29 22.66
N ASN A 107 20.10 6.07 22.90
CA ASN A 107 19.59 4.71 23.09
C ASN A 107 18.90 4.14 21.83
N ASN A 108 19.48 3.04 21.34
CA ASN A 108 19.23 2.48 20.00
C ASN A 108 18.56 1.11 19.99
N LYS A 109 17.89 0.67 21.06
CA LYS A 109 17.02 -0.50 20.96
C LYS A 109 15.77 -0.12 20.18
N ILE A 110 15.67 -0.60 18.95
CA ILE A 110 14.48 -0.44 18.11
C ILE A 110 13.67 -1.72 18.28
N THR A 111 12.50 -1.60 18.91
CA THR A 111 11.47 -2.64 18.86
C THR A 111 10.74 -2.47 17.55
N ILE A 112 11.19 -3.18 16.52
CA ILE A 112 10.47 -3.24 15.26
C ILE A 112 9.52 -4.43 15.35
N GLU A 113 8.22 -4.15 15.50
CA GLU A 113 7.21 -5.18 15.26
C GLU A 113 7.10 -5.36 13.75
N PHE A 114 7.72 -6.43 13.25
CA PHE A 114 7.60 -6.79 11.85
C PHE A 114 6.27 -7.44 11.60
N ASN A 115 5.65 -6.92 10.57
CA ASN A 115 4.37 -7.30 10.09
C ASN A 115 4.65 -7.70 8.63
N ASN A 116 4.36 -8.93 8.24
CA ASN A 116 4.82 -9.62 7.01
C ASN A 116 4.46 -8.94 5.65
N TYR A 117 3.97 -7.70 5.63
CA TYR A 117 3.31 -7.03 4.50
C TYR A 117 4.24 -6.41 3.44
N PHE A 118 5.54 -6.52 3.59
CA PHE A 118 6.47 -5.73 2.77
C PHE A 118 6.91 -6.43 1.48
N LEU A 119 6.62 -7.74 1.32
CA LEU A 119 7.08 -8.58 0.20
C LEU A 119 8.59 -8.40 -0.10
N VAL A 120 9.39 -8.11 0.94
CA VAL A 120 10.82 -7.80 0.80
C VAL A 120 11.57 -9.01 0.26
N LYS A 121 11.17 -10.20 0.70
CA LYS A 121 11.77 -11.46 0.26
C LYS A 121 11.61 -11.63 -1.25
N GLU A 122 10.40 -11.40 -1.75
CA GLU A 122 10.07 -11.47 -3.18
C GLU A 122 10.86 -10.43 -3.95
N LEU A 123 10.92 -9.18 -3.47
CA LEU A 123 11.71 -8.12 -4.08
C LEU A 123 13.21 -8.48 -4.16
N ILE A 124 13.81 -8.93 -3.05
CA ILE A 124 15.22 -9.35 -3.04
C ILE A 124 15.43 -10.55 -3.97
N THR A 125 14.49 -11.49 -4.02
CA THR A 125 14.55 -12.65 -4.92
C THR A 125 14.57 -12.20 -6.39
N TYR A 126 13.71 -11.25 -6.78
CA TYR A 126 13.74 -10.68 -8.13
C TYR A 126 15.08 -10.03 -8.48
N LEU A 127 15.69 -9.32 -7.53
CA LEU A 127 16.94 -8.58 -7.74
C LEU A 127 18.17 -9.49 -7.75
N ILE A 128 18.22 -10.53 -6.92
CA ILE A 128 19.41 -11.37 -6.80
C ILE A 128 19.36 -12.57 -7.74
N PHE A 129 18.21 -13.25 -7.84
CA PHE A 129 18.11 -14.52 -8.54
C PHE A 129 17.36 -14.45 -9.87
N GLY A 130 16.55 -13.42 -10.07
CA GLY A 130 15.63 -13.30 -11.19
C GLY A 130 14.26 -13.92 -10.91
N SER A 131 13.34 -13.77 -11.85
CA SER A 131 11.94 -14.10 -11.62
C SER A 131 11.64 -15.60 -11.50
N ALA A 132 12.44 -16.49 -12.09
CA ALA A 132 12.18 -17.93 -12.06
C ALA A 132 12.32 -18.57 -10.66
N LYS A 133 12.90 -17.84 -9.68
CA LYS A 133 13.03 -18.31 -8.29
C LYS A 133 11.88 -17.87 -7.38
N ILE A 134 10.94 -17.09 -7.89
CA ILE A 134 9.72 -16.73 -7.15
C ILE A 134 8.80 -17.94 -7.06
N ASN A 135 8.13 -18.09 -5.91
CA ASN A 135 7.14 -19.14 -5.73
C ASN A 135 5.93 -18.88 -6.65
N ILE A 136 5.56 -19.89 -7.43
CA ILE A 136 4.44 -19.85 -8.39
C ILE A 136 3.13 -19.48 -7.68
N ASN A 137 2.98 -19.84 -6.40
CA ASN A 137 1.77 -19.58 -5.64
C ASN A 137 1.70 -18.17 -5.05
N THR A 138 2.70 -17.31 -5.20
CA THR A 138 2.69 -15.97 -4.59
C THR A 138 1.89 -14.96 -5.41
N PHE A 139 2.00 -15.01 -6.73
CA PHE A 139 1.32 -14.10 -7.64
C PHE A 139 0.46 -14.89 -8.64
N SER A 140 -0.56 -14.25 -9.20
CA SER A 140 -1.51 -14.90 -10.12
C SER A 140 -0.97 -15.17 -11.54
N PHE A 141 0.32 -14.96 -11.77
CA PHE A 141 0.96 -15.12 -13.08
C PHE A 141 2.21 -15.99 -12.97
N ASP A 142 2.57 -16.64 -14.07
CA ASP A 142 3.78 -17.46 -14.16
C ASP A 142 5.03 -16.59 -13.89
N PRO A 143 5.89 -16.96 -12.93
CA PRO A 143 7.11 -16.23 -12.60
C PRO A 143 8.02 -15.95 -13.81
N ILE A 144 8.05 -16.82 -14.81
CA ILE A 144 8.87 -16.63 -16.03
C ILE A 144 8.43 -15.39 -16.80
N TYR A 145 7.13 -15.07 -16.79
CA TYR A 145 6.53 -13.94 -17.49
C TYR A 145 6.23 -12.76 -16.56
N THR A 146 7.05 -12.57 -15.53
CA THR A 146 6.90 -11.42 -14.61
C THR A 146 7.06 -10.11 -15.37
N PRO A 147 6.06 -9.21 -15.39
CA PRO A 147 6.20 -7.91 -16.05
C PRO A 147 7.21 -7.02 -15.32
N TYR A 148 8.05 -6.28 -16.05
CA TYR A 148 8.99 -5.32 -15.46
C TYR A 148 8.28 -4.32 -14.53
N LYS A 149 7.09 -3.86 -14.94
CA LYS A 149 6.26 -2.93 -14.15
C LYS A 149 5.83 -3.51 -12.79
N HIS A 150 5.68 -4.83 -12.68
CA HIS A 150 5.34 -5.47 -11.40
C HIS A 150 6.50 -5.33 -10.40
N VAL A 151 7.73 -5.65 -10.82
CA VAL A 151 8.92 -5.48 -9.96
C VAL A 151 9.12 -4.00 -9.60
N GLN A 152 8.88 -3.10 -10.55
CA GLN A 152 8.89 -1.66 -10.28
C GLN A 152 7.86 -1.23 -9.22
N ILE A 153 6.64 -1.77 -9.28
CA ILE A 153 5.59 -1.51 -8.29
C ILE A 153 6.02 -1.99 -6.90
N LEU A 154 6.56 -3.20 -6.78
CA LEU A 154 7.07 -3.73 -5.51
C LEU A 154 8.21 -2.88 -4.96
N PHE A 155 9.11 -2.42 -5.84
CA PHE A 155 10.26 -1.61 -5.46
C PHE A 155 9.87 -0.22 -4.94
N GLU A 156 8.97 0.47 -5.64
CA GLU A 156 8.44 1.77 -5.18
C GLU A 156 7.69 1.62 -3.86
N ASN A 157 6.89 0.56 -3.73
CA ASN A 157 6.19 0.24 -2.49
C ASN A 157 7.18 0.02 -1.35
N PHE A 158 8.21 -0.80 -1.55
CA PHE A 158 9.26 -1.05 -0.56
C PHE A 158 9.91 0.24 -0.05
N ILE A 159 10.22 1.19 -0.92
CA ILE A 159 10.83 2.46 -0.53
C ILE A 159 9.89 3.28 0.35
N ILE A 160 8.62 3.42 -0.06
CA ILE A 160 7.61 4.18 0.68
C ILE A 160 7.35 3.53 2.04
N GLN A 161 7.19 2.20 2.07
CA GLN A 161 6.94 1.47 3.31
C GLN A 161 8.13 1.55 4.26
N SER A 162 9.36 1.41 3.76
CA SER A 162 10.58 1.54 4.56
C SER A 162 10.69 2.94 5.17
N ALA A 163 10.39 3.98 4.39
CA ALA A 163 10.35 5.36 4.89
C ALA A 163 9.28 5.54 5.97
N ASN A 164 8.09 4.99 5.74
CA ASN A 164 6.98 5.02 6.69
C ASN A 164 7.38 4.38 8.03
N LEU A 165 8.05 3.22 7.98
CA LEU A 165 8.54 2.51 9.16
C LEU A 165 9.65 3.28 9.88
N ILE A 166 10.59 3.88 9.16
CA ILE A 166 11.67 4.69 9.75
C ILE A 166 11.07 5.86 10.53
N ILE A 167 10.11 6.59 9.94
CA ILE A 167 9.47 7.72 10.62
C ILE A 167 8.59 7.26 11.79
N LYS A 168 7.86 6.14 11.65
CA LYS A 168 7.14 5.52 12.77
C LYS A 168 8.07 5.25 13.95
N ASN A 169 9.25 4.67 13.69
CA ASN A 169 10.24 4.36 14.72
C ASN A 169 10.82 5.62 15.37
N ILE A 170 11.05 6.70 14.60
CA ILE A 170 11.51 7.97 15.15
C ILE A 170 10.45 8.58 16.06
N MET A 171 9.18 8.63 15.61
CA MET A 171 8.07 9.13 16.42
C MET A 171 7.86 8.31 17.70
N GLY A 172 7.91 6.98 17.60
CA GLY A 172 7.80 6.09 18.76
C GLY A 172 8.89 6.36 19.80
N LYS A 173 10.12 6.66 19.36
CA LYS A 173 11.24 7.03 20.25
C LYS A 173 11.10 8.41 20.89
N LEU A 174 10.51 9.36 20.17
CA LEU A 174 10.21 10.69 20.70
C LEU A 174 9.10 10.59 21.76
N GLY A 175 8.12 9.72 21.54
CA GLY A 175 7.16 9.26 22.54
C GLY A 175 6.03 10.25 22.85
N ASN A 176 6.28 11.56 22.79
CA ASN A 176 5.26 12.59 22.99
C ASN A 176 5.19 13.59 21.82
N SER A 177 4.03 14.21 21.64
CA SER A 177 3.79 15.13 20.51
C SER A 177 4.64 16.40 20.60
N ALA A 178 4.99 16.85 21.82
CA ALA A 178 5.83 18.02 22.04
C ALA A 178 7.28 17.80 21.55
N SER A 179 7.88 16.64 21.81
CA SER A 179 9.23 16.30 21.31
C SER A 179 9.24 16.02 19.81
N ILE A 180 8.15 15.46 19.27
CA ILE A 180 7.96 15.38 17.81
C ILE A 180 7.91 16.78 17.22
N TYR A 181 7.21 17.70 17.87
CA TYR A 181 7.13 19.09 17.44
C TYR A 181 8.49 19.78 17.43
N THR A 182 9.25 19.68 18.53
CA THR A 182 10.59 20.29 18.61
C THR A 182 11.55 19.69 17.59
N PHE A 183 11.58 18.35 17.46
CA PHE A 183 12.43 17.64 16.49
C PHE A 183 12.19 18.12 15.05
N LEU A 184 10.93 18.28 14.65
CA LEU A 184 10.60 18.70 13.29
C LEU A 184 10.80 20.20 13.08
N LYS A 185 10.62 21.03 14.12
CA LYS A 185 10.79 22.49 14.06
C LYS A 185 12.26 22.88 13.96
N GLU A 186 13.09 22.34 14.84
CA GLU A 186 14.53 22.64 14.90
C GLU A 186 15.25 22.31 13.59
N GLU A 187 14.71 21.36 12.85
CA GLU A 187 15.28 20.83 11.63
C GLU A 187 14.59 21.31 10.35
N ASN A 188 13.58 22.19 10.45
CA ASN A 188 12.74 22.64 9.33
C ASN A 188 12.21 21.48 8.47
N LYS A 189 11.72 20.41 9.13
CA LYS A 189 11.23 19.19 8.45
C LYS A 189 9.73 19.13 8.25
N PHE A 190 9.01 20.15 8.71
CA PHE A 190 7.56 20.15 8.76
C PHE A 190 6.90 20.30 7.41
N ASN A 191 5.97 19.40 7.13
CA ASN A 191 4.84 19.75 6.28
C ASN A 191 4.01 20.86 6.96
N GLN A 192 3.60 21.87 6.19
CA GLN A 192 2.88 23.05 6.67
C GLN A 192 1.55 22.70 7.38
N LEU A 193 0.98 21.53 7.08
CA LEU A 193 -0.23 21.02 7.72
C LEU A 193 -0.05 20.66 9.21
N TYR A 194 1.18 20.41 9.66
CA TYR A 194 1.47 19.90 11.02
C TYR A 194 2.23 20.91 11.89
N THR A 195 2.01 22.20 11.67
CA THR A 195 2.72 23.31 12.33
C THR A 195 2.35 23.53 13.80
N SER A 196 1.37 22.79 14.33
CA SER A 196 0.95 22.91 15.73
C SER A 196 0.98 21.57 16.46
N ASN A 197 1.20 21.60 17.78
CA ASN A 197 1.13 20.39 18.60
C ASN A 197 -0.22 19.68 18.48
N ARG A 198 -1.33 20.43 18.39
CA ARG A 198 -2.68 19.87 18.18
C ARG A 198 -2.79 19.11 16.85
N SER A 199 -2.26 19.66 15.77
CA SER A 199 -2.28 18.98 14.46
C SER A 199 -1.47 17.67 14.45
N ILE A 200 -0.35 17.61 15.19
CA ILE A 200 0.44 16.39 15.35
C ILE A 200 -0.34 15.34 16.16
N ILE A 201 -1.00 15.74 17.25
CA ILE A 201 -1.84 14.82 18.05
C ILE A 201 -2.96 14.23 17.18
N LEU A 202 -3.67 15.07 16.42
CA LEU A 202 -4.74 14.61 15.53
C LEU A 202 -4.22 13.63 14.48
N PHE A 203 -3.05 13.93 13.88
CA PHE A 203 -2.38 13.03 12.94
C PHE A 203 -2.04 11.68 13.56
N LEU A 204 -1.42 11.65 14.74
CA LEU A 204 -1.06 10.42 15.46
C LEU A 204 -2.31 9.60 15.84
N ASN A 205 -3.39 10.26 16.23
CA ASN A 205 -4.65 9.60 16.55
C ASN A 205 -5.28 8.95 15.30
N ASN A 206 -5.29 9.68 14.18
CA ASN A 206 -5.77 9.13 12.91
C ASN A 206 -4.95 7.91 12.47
N LEU A 207 -3.62 7.97 12.61
CA LEU A 207 -2.75 6.82 12.32
C LEU A 207 -3.07 5.61 13.20
N LYS A 208 -3.24 5.80 14.51
CA LYS A 208 -3.58 4.70 15.44
C LYS A 208 -4.92 4.06 15.10
N VAL A 209 -5.95 4.88 14.89
CA VAL A 209 -7.28 4.39 14.50
C VAL A 209 -7.21 3.65 13.15
N GLN A 210 -6.49 4.20 12.18
CA GLN A 210 -6.27 3.56 10.89
C GLN A 210 -5.56 2.22 11.02
N GLU A 211 -4.53 2.10 11.86
CA GLU A 211 -3.83 0.83 12.10
C GLU A 211 -4.78 -0.21 12.72
N THR A 212 -5.60 0.17 13.70
CA THR A 212 -6.61 -0.72 14.29
C THR A 212 -7.64 -1.18 13.26
N ILE A 213 -8.21 -0.26 12.48
CA ILE A 213 -9.17 -0.60 11.41
C ILE A 213 -8.48 -1.50 10.36
N ASN A 214 -7.22 -1.23 10.02
CA ASN A 214 -6.50 -2.03 9.06
C ASN A 214 -6.31 -3.48 9.53
N LEU A 215 -5.95 -3.69 10.80
CA LEU A 215 -5.73 -5.03 11.36
C LEU A 215 -6.98 -5.91 11.34
N TYR A 216 -8.16 -5.36 11.63
CA TYR A 216 -9.40 -6.14 11.73
C TYR A 216 -10.24 -6.17 10.46
N ILE A 217 -10.25 -5.09 9.66
CA ILE A 217 -11.15 -4.94 8.52
C ILE A 217 -10.40 -5.02 7.20
N TYR A 218 -9.50 -4.06 6.93
CA TYR A 218 -8.89 -3.95 5.60
C TYR A 218 -7.92 -5.08 5.28
N ARG A 219 -7.19 -5.60 6.26
CA ARG A 219 -6.34 -6.78 6.10
C ARG A 219 -7.14 -7.99 5.68
N ILE A 220 -8.23 -8.28 6.38
CA ILE A 220 -9.08 -9.44 6.10
C ILE A 220 -9.76 -9.30 4.75
N LYS A 221 -10.26 -8.10 4.43
CA LYS A 221 -10.78 -7.79 3.11
C LYS A 221 -9.74 -7.98 2.01
N SER A 222 -8.48 -7.64 2.26
CA SER A 222 -7.39 -7.80 1.29
C SER A 222 -7.05 -9.27 1.07
N LEU A 223 -6.95 -10.06 2.15
CA LEU A 223 -6.77 -11.51 2.10
C LEU A 223 -7.92 -12.21 1.35
N TYR A 224 -9.18 -11.88 1.68
CA TYR A 224 -10.36 -12.45 1.03
C TYR A 224 -10.41 -12.16 -0.48
N ASN A 225 -10.02 -10.95 -0.90
CA ASN A 225 -10.01 -10.56 -2.32
C ASN A 225 -8.70 -10.93 -3.04
N GLU A 226 -7.80 -11.68 -2.40
CA GLU A 226 -6.47 -12.04 -2.93
C GLU A 226 -5.72 -10.85 -3.55
N ARG A 227 -5.74 -9.71 -2.86
CA ARG A 227 -5.07 -8.50 -3.33
C ARG A 227 -4.45 -7.76 -2.17
N GLU A 228 -3.28 -7.19 -2.39
CA GLU A 228 -2.66 -6.29 -1.42
C GLU A 228 -2.59 -4.87 -1.95
N GLN A 229 -2.75 -3.93 -1.03
CA GLN A 229 -2.55 -2.52 -1.31
C GLN A 229 -1.05 -2.20 -1.34
N VAL A 230 -0.63 -1.54 -2.40
CA VAL A 230 0.74 -1.05 -2.59
C VAL A 230 0.74 0.44 -2.86
N TRP A 231 1.82 1.09 -2.42
CA TRP A 231 2.04 2.52 -2.63
C TRP A 231 3.03 2.76 -3.76
N LEU A 232 2.76 3.76 -4.59
CA LEU A 232 3.56 4.09 -5.78
C LEU A 232 3.90 5.56 -5.85
N ILE A 233 5.03 5.86 -6.46
CA ILE A 233 5.46 7.23 -6.72
C ILE A 233 4.99 7.62 -8.13
N SER A 234 4.05 8.57 -8.18
CA SER A 234 3.52 9.12 -9.43
C SER A 234 3.88 10.61 -9.55
N SER A 235 3.76 11.15 -10.77
CA SER A 235 3.96 12.59 -11.00
C SER A 235 2.97 13.47 -10.21
N ARG A 236 1.83 12.92 -9.80
CA ARG A 236 0.80 13.65 -9.02
C ARG A 236 1.04 13.58 -7.52
N GLY A 237 1.88 12.67 -7.02
CA GLY A 237 1.93 12.31 -5.61
C GLY A 237 2.16 10.81 -5.37
N ILE A 238 2.17 10.43 -4.10
CA ILE A 238 2.07 9.04 -3.67
C ILE A 238 0.63 8.57 -3.88
N ILE A 239 0.45 7.49 -4.63
CA ILE A 239 -0.86 6.89 -4.92
C ILE A 239 -0.93 5.45 -4.42
N ALA A 240 -2.14 4.96 -4.18
CA ALA A 240 -2.39 3.57 -3.81
C ALA A 240 -2.89 2.79 -5.02
N LYS A 241 -2.41 1.56 -5.18
CA LYS A 241 -2.95 0.58 -6.12
C LYS A 241 -3.12 -0.77 -5.42
N TYR A 242 -3.84 -1.68 -6.05
CA TYR A 242 -3.92 -3.06 -5.61
C TYR A 242 -3.18 -3.96 -6.59
N ILE A 243 -2.44 -4.93 -6.07
CA ILE A 243 -1.84 -6.01 -6.85
C ILE A 243 -2.42 -7.35 -6.40
N PRO A 244 -2.62 -8.30 -7.34
CA PRO A 244 -3.10 -9.63 -7.00
C PRO A 244 -1.99 -10.42 -6.31
N ILE A 245 -2.30 -10.98 -5.14
CA ILE A 245 -1.39 -11.79 -4.32
C ILE A 245 -2.20 -12.90 -3.67
N SER A 246 -1.70 -14.13 -3.79
CA SER A 246 -2.28 -15.25 -3.05
C SER A 246 -1.52 -15.44 -1.74
N ASN A 247 -2.26 -15.39 -0.64
CA ASN A 247 -1.73 -15.58 0.71
C ASN A 247 -2.67 -16.47 1.54
N ILE A 248 -2.83 -17.72 1.07
CA ILE A 248 -3.69 -18.73 1.70
C ILE A 248 -3.21 -19.06 3.12
N GLU A 249 -1.90 -19.01 3.37
CA GLU A 249 -1.33 -19.24 4.70
C GLU A 249 -1.80 -18.18 5.71
N GLY A 250 -2.02 -16.94 5.27
CA GLY A 250 -2.56 -15.87 6.09
C GLY A 250 -3.94 -16.19 6.67
N LEU A 251 -4.78 -16.95 5.97
CA LEU A 251 -6.10 -17.37 6.45
C LEU A 251 -6.02 -18.29 7.67
N LYS A 252 -4.91 -19.03 7.83
CA LYS A 252 -4.70 -19.91 9.00
C LYS A 252 -4.32 -19.14 10.26
N THR A 253 -3.92 -17.87 10.12
CA THR A 253 -3.41 -17.02 11.22
C THR A 253 -4.44 -16.00 11.71
N LEU A 254 -5.72 -16.19 11.37
CA LEU A 254 -6.77 -15.26 11.73
C LEU A 254 -7.22 -15.44 13.18
N ASN A 255 -7.41 -14.31 13.87
CA ASN A 255 -8.02 -14.30 15.21
C ASN A 255 -9.55 -14.47 15.09
N GLU A 256 -10.22 -14.82 16.19
CA GLU A 256 -11.69 -15.03 16.22
C GLU A 256 -12.49 -13.87 15.63
N VAL A 257 -12.17 -12.63 16.03
CA VAL A 257 -12.83 -11.42 15.49
C VAL A 257 -12.62 -11.28 13.98
N GLN A 258 -11.43 -11.64 13.49
CA GLN A 258 -11.10 -11.59 12.07
C GLN A 258 -11.85 -12.69 11.29
N ALA A 259 -12.02 -13.87 11.89
CA ALA A 259 -12.80 -14.95 11.32
C ALA A 259 -14.30 -14.59 11.22
N ILE A 260 -14.86 -13.92 12.24
CA ILE A 260 -16.24 -13.41 12.17
C ILE A 260 -16.40 -12.42 11.02
N PHE A 261 -15.43 -11.50 10.84
CA PHE A 261 -15.48 -10.56 9.73
C PHE A 261 -15.31 -11.24 8.36
N LEU A 262 -14.45 -12.26 8.25
CA LEU A 262 -14.32 -13.08 7.05
C LEU A 262 -15.65 -13.77 6.70
N PHE A 263 -16.28 -14.41 7.69
CA PHE A 263 -17.59 -15.04 7.52
C PHE A 263 -18.67 -14.04 7.10
N TRP A 264 -18.63 -12.82 7.63
CA TRP A 264 -19.53 -11.75 7.20
C TRP A 264 -19.31 -11.35 5.73
N LEU A 265 -18.07 -11.30 5.25
CA LEU A 265 -17.77 -11.07 3.83
C LEU A 265 -18.33 -12.20 2.95
N GLU A 266 -18.23 -13.45 3.38
CA GLU A 266 -18.79 -14.60 2.66
C GLU A 266 -20.32 -14.54 2.59
N ILE A 267 -21.00 -14.26 3.72
CA ILE A 267 -22.46 -14.05 3.73
C ILE A 267 -22.85 -12.92 2.77
N LYS A 268 -22.10 -11.82 2.80
CA LYS A 268 -22.34 -10.67 1.94
C LYS A 268 -22.29 -11.08 0.46
N ASP A 269 -21.24 -11.79 0.05
CA ASP A 269 -21.07 -12.19 -1.35
C ASP A 269 -22.10 -13.24 -1.79
N LEU A 270 -22.62 -14.06 -0.87
CA LEU A 270 -23.74 -14.98 -1.13
C LEU A 270 -25.11 -14.28 -1.21
N MET A 271 -25.33 -13.22 -0.41
CA MET A 271 -26.63 -12.56 -0.27
C MET A 271 -26.83 -11.40 -1.24
N ILE A 272 -25.81 -10.58 -1.50
CA ILE A 272 -25.92 -9.41 -2.37
C ILE A 272 -26.46 -9.75 -3.76
N PRO A 273 -25.93 -10.76 -4.48
CA PRO A 273 -26.44 -11.08 -5.82
C PRO A 273 -27.92 -11.49 -5.81
N LYS A 274 -28.40 -12.11 -4.74
CA LYS A 274 -29.81 -12.50 -4.58
C LYS A 274 -30.69 -11.28 -4.29
N LEU A 275 -30.25 -10.40 -3.40
CA LEU A 275 -30.95 -9.16 -3.08
C LEU A 275 -31.04 -8.22 -4.28
N GLU A 276 -29.94 -8.07 -5.04
CA GLU A 276 -29.93 -7.27 -6.27
C GLU A 276 -30.97 -7.76 -7.28
N ARG A 277 -31.09 -9.08 -7.47
CA ARG A 277 -32.12 -9.66 -8.35
C ARG A 277 -33.53 -9.32 -7.90
N VAL A 278 -33.81 -9.44 -6.60
CA VAL A 278 -35.13 -9.11 -6.02
C VAL A 278 -35.43 -7.62 -6.19
N ILE A 279 -34.46 -6.73 -5.90
CA ILE A 279 -34.62 -5.28 -6.05
C ILE A 279 -34.86 -4.90 -7.52
N ILE A 280 -34.12 -5.49 -8.46
CA ILE A 280 -34.32 -5.25 -9.90
C ILE A 280 -35.72 -5.71 -10.32
N GLN A 281 -36.20 -6.85 -9.82
CA GLN A 281 -37.53 -7.36 -10.13
C GLN A 281 -38.65 -6.47 -9.56
N ILE A 282 -38.52 -6.03 -8.31
CA ILE A 282 -39.45 -5.05 -7.69
C ILE A 282 -39.43 -3.74 -8.49
N GLY A 283 -38.26 -3.25 -8.89
CA GLY A 283 -38.11 -2.07 -9.72
C GLY A 283 -38.85 -2.18 -11.06
N LYS A 284 -38.79 -3.34 -11.73
CA LYS A 284 -39.56 -3.60 -12.96
C LYS A 284 -41.06 -3.54 -12.72
N TYR A 285 -41.57 -4.11 -11.62
CA TYR A 285 -42.99 -4.04 -11.28
C TYR A 285 -43.44 -2.61 -10.98
N ILE A 286 -42.64 -1.83 -10.25
CA ILE A 286 -42.93 -0.42 -9.95
C ILE A 286 -42.97 0.40 -11.25
N ILE A 287 -41.99 0.24 -12.14
CA ILE A 287 -41.96 0.92 -13.44
C ILE A 287 -43.19 0.54 -14.27
N TYR A 288 -43.52 -0.75 -14.35
CA TYR A 288 -44.72 -1.22 -15.06
C TYR A 288 -46.00 -0.58 -14.51
N PHE A 289 -46.14 -0.56 -13.18
CA PHE A 289 -47.30 0.05 -12.53
C PHE A 289 -47.40 1.55 -12.82
N ILE A 290 -46.30 2.28 -12.75
CA ILE A 290 -46.24 3.73 -13.05
C ILE A 290 -46.62 4.00 -14.52
N VAL A 291 -46.04 3.24 -15.46
CA VAL A 291 -46.32 3.40 -16.89
C VAL A 291 -47.80 3.11 -17.19
N ASN A 292 -48.36 2.04 -16.62
CA ASN A 292 -49.76 1.69 -16.80
C ASN A 292 -50.70 2.74 -16.17
N PHE A 293 -50.37 3.24 -14.97
CA PHE A 293 -51.14 4.27 -14.29
C PHE A 293 -51.16 5.59 -15.09
N LEU A 294 -49.99 6.05 -15.55
CA LEU A 294 -49.88 7.25 -16.40
C LEU A 294 -50.63 7.09 -17.72
N SER A 295 -50.52 5.93 -18.37
CA SER A 295 -51.22 5.65 -19.63
C SER A 295 -52.74 5.74 -19.45
N ASN A 296 -53.28 5.17 -18.37
CA ASN A 296 -54.70 5.23 -18.05
C ASN A 296 -55.16 6.64 -17.69
N LEU A 297 -54.34 7.42 -16.98
CA LEU A 297 -54.63 8.84 -16.70
C LEU A 297 -54.71 9.67 -17.98
N ILE A 298 -53.76 9.49 -18.91
CA ILE A 298 -53.77 10.17 -20.22
C ILE A 298 -55.03 9.81 -20.99
N LEU A 299 -55.41 8.53 -21.00
CA LEU A 299 -56.60 8.04 -21.69
C LEU A 299 -57.89 8.64 -21.10
N LEU A 300 -57.97 8.77 -19.77
CA LEU A 300 -59.05 9.47 -19.08
C LEU A 300 -59.12 10.96 -19.47
N LEU A 301 -57.99 11.65 -19.47
CA LEU A 301 -57.91 13.07 -19.87
C LEU A 301 -58.39 13.28 -21.31
N ILE A 302 -57.95 12.42 -22.24
CA ILE A 302 -58.41 12.46 -23.64
C ILE A 302 -59.93 12.28 -23.72
N ARG A 303 -60.51 11.31 -22.99
CA ARG A 303 -61.96 11.10 -22.97
C ARG A 303 -62.74 12.30 -22.43
N VAL A 304 -62.24 12.95 -21.37
CA VAL A 304 -62.87 14.14 -20.81
C VAL A 304 -62.84 15.31 -21.81
N VAL A 305 -61.71 15.51 -22.49
CA VAL A 305 -61.59 16.56 -23.53
C VAL A 305 -62.55 16.30 -24.69
N ILE A 306 -62.63 15.07 -25.19
CA ILE A 306 -63.57 14.71 -26.26
C ILE A 306 -65.02 14.95 -25.82
N PHE A 307 -65.38 14.51 -24.61
CA PHE A 307 -66.73 14.72 -24.07
C PHE A 307 -67.08 16.21 -23.98
N TYR A 308 -66.14 17.03 -23.52
CA TYR A 308 -66.33 18.49 -23.45
C TYR A 308 -66.46 19.15 -24.82
N LEU A 309 -65.71 18.69 -25.83
CA LEU A 309 -65.79 19.19 -27.21
C LEU A 309 -67.05 18.70 -27.95
N SER A 310 -67.64 17.58 -27.53
CA SER A 310 -68.86 17.03 -28.13
C SER A 310 -70.16 17.67 -27.61
N LYS A 311 -70.05 18.65 -26.71
CA LYS A 311 -71.15 19.39 -26.11
C LYS A 311 -71.17 20.82 -26.63
#